data_AF-A0A7C5VPL4-F1
#
_entry.id   AF-A0A7C5VPL4-F1
#
_cell.length_a   1.000
_cell.length_b   1.000
_cell.length_c   1.000
_cell.angle_alpha   90.00
_cell.angle_beta   90.00
_cell.angle_gamma   90.00
#
_symmetry.space_group_name_H-M   'P 1'
#
loop_
_entity.id
_entity.type
_entity.pdbx_description
1 polymer ?
#
loop_
_entity_poly.entity_id
_entity_poly.type
_entity_poly.pdbx_seq_one_letter_code
_entity_poly.pdbx_strand_id
1 'polypeptide(L)'
;MGLDALYSFLPPPASLIAIALLVVVALALIFMGKKVAKALVFIAGGVAVALITASFVNPYLGGLLTLVAAIAGFALGGLIAIFILKLGIGVALGILGYNIASWLGSYMVVGIVVGIILFVIGVLLSDKILAVTTVLLGSLLLIQSLNTLGVPLLITLTFAALLAALGLYTQLRERKP
;
A
#
# COMPACT_ATOMS: atom_id res chain seq x y z
N MET A 1 -17.42 32.38 -24.77
CA MET A 1 -17.53 31.80 -23.42
C MET A 1 -16.44 32.42 -22.56
N GLY A 2 -16.81 33.28 -21.62
CA GLY A 2 -15.85 34.01 -20.78
C GLY A 2 -15.20 33.10 -19.75
N LEU A 3 -13.99 33.44 -19.31
CA LEU A 3 -13.24 32.76 -18.25
C LEU A 3 -14.07 32.61 -16.97
N ASP A 4 -15.01 33.53 -16.73
CA ASP A 4 -15.94 33.53 -15.59
C ASP A 4 -16.89 32.33 -15.58
N ALA A 5 -17.23 31.80 -16.76
CA ALA A 5 -18.01 30.57 -16.87
C ALA A 5 -17.18 29.33 -16.54
N LEU A 6 -15.85 29.37 -16.67
CA LEU A 6 -14.98 28.27 -16.22
C LEU A 6 -14.77 28.30 -14.70
N TYR A 7 -14.74 29.48 -14.09
CA TYR A 7 -14.60 29.61 -12.63
C TYR A 7 -15.81 29.07 -11.84
N SER A 8 -17.02 29.08 -12.41
CA SER A 8 -18.21 28.54 -11.75
C SER A 8 -18.31 27.01 -11.80
N PHE A 9 -17.60 26.34 -12.71
CA PHE A 9 -17.48 24.88 -12.76
C PHE A 9 -16.28 24.35 -11.96
N LEU A 10 -15.35 25.22 -11.56
CA LEU A 10 -14.19 24.83 -10.79
C LEU A 10 -14.53 24.83 -9.29
N PRO A 11 -14.26 23.74 -8.57
CA PRO A 11 -14.45 23.73 -7.13
C PRO A 11 -13.46 24.68 -6.45
N PRO A 12 -13.70 25.11 -5.19
CA PRO A 12 -12.90 26.15 -4.52
C PRO A 12 -11.39 25.92 -4.64
N PRO A 13 -10.54 26.95 -4.69
CA PRO A 13 -9.09 26.79 -4.93
C PRO A 13 -8.39 25.84 -3.93
N ALA A 14 -8.85 25.78 -2.67
CA ALA A 14 -8.37 24.81 -1.69
C ALA A 14 -8.65 23.34 -2.10
N SER A 15 -9.79 23.09 -2.76
CA SER A 15 -10.14 21.77 -3.29
C SER A 15 -9.34 21.40 -4.53
N LEU A 16 -8.97 22.37 -5.38
CA LEU A 16 -8.09 22.11 -6.52
C LEU A 16 -6.69 21.67 -6.08
N ILE A 17 -6.14 22.29 -5.04
CA ILE A 17 -4.86 21.88 -4.45
C ILE A 17 -4.95 20.47 -3.87
N ALA A 18 -6.04 20.17 -3.14
CA ALA A 18 -6.27 18.84 -2.59
C ALA A 18 -6.38 17.77 -3.68
N ILE A 19 -7.13 18.03 -4.75
CA ILE A 19 -7.28 17.13 -5.90
C ILE A 19 -5.93 16.94 -6.61
N ALA A 20 -5.16 18.02 -6.83
CA ALA A 20 -3.84 17.94 -7.45
C ALA A 20 -2.89 17.05 -6.62
N LEU A 21 -2.87 17.23 -5.30
CA LEU A 21 -2.11 16.36 -4.39
C LEU A 21 -2.57 14.90 -4.49
N LEU A 22 -3.88 14.66 -4.53
CA LEU A 22 -4.46 13.32 -4.65
C LEU A 22 -4.06 12.63 -5.96
N VAL A 23 -4.04 13.37 -7.08
CA VAL A 23 -3.57 12.88 -8.37
C VAL A 23 -2.08 12.58 -8.33
N VAL A 24 -1.26 13.43 -7.73
CA VAL A 24 0.19 13.18 -7.56
C VAL A 24 0.43 11.93 -6.73
N VAL A 25 -0.30 11.76 -5.63
CA VAL A 25 -0.24 10.56 -4.78
C VAL A 25 -0.70 9.33 -5.55
N ALA A 26 -1.79 9.42 -6.31
CA ALA A 26 -2.29 8.34 -7.14
C ALA A 26 -1.26 7.89 -8.19
N LEU A 27 -0.63 8.83 -8.90
CA LEU A 27 0.43 8.53 -9.85
C LEU A 27 1.67 7.94 -9.17
N ALA A 28 2.07 8.47 -8.02
CA ALA A 28 3.19 7.92 -7.24
C ALA A 28 2.90 6.47 -6.81
N LEU A 29 1.66 6.15 -6.41
CA LEU A 29 1.23 4.78 -6.12
C LEU A 29 1.22 3.87 -7.35
N ILE A 30 0.80 4.38 -8.51
CA ILE A 30 0.76 3.63 -9.78
C ILE A 30 2.18 3.29 -10.27
N PHE A 31 3.16 4.20 -10.15
CA PHE A 31 4.51 3.98 -10.69
C PHE A 31 5.53 3.49 -9.66
N MET A 32 5.43 3.93 -8.40
CA MET A 32 6.41 3.64 -7.34
C MET A 32 5.78 2.97 -6.11
N GLY A 33 4.52 2.55 -6.19
CA GLY A 33 3.74 2.07 -5.07
C GLY A 33 4.43 0.97 -4.26
N LYS A 34 5.11 0.04 -4.93
CA LYS A 34 5.87 -1.01 -4.23
C LYS A 34 6.96 -0.49 -3.30
N LYS A 35 7.75 0.48 -3.78
CA LYS A 35 8.83 1.09 -2.99
C LYS A 35 8.24 1.92 -1.85
N VAL A 36 7.21 2.70 -2.15
CA VAL A 36 6.50 3.54 -1.18
C VAL A 36 5.88 2.70 -0.06
N ALA A 37 5.17 1.62 -0.37
CA ALA A 37 4.56 0.76 0.63
C ALA A 37 5.59 0.11 1.56
N LYS A 38 6.72 -0.37 1.01
CA LYS A 38 7.81 -0.92 1.84
C LYS A 38 8.43 0.14 2.75
N ALA A 39 8.64 1.35 2.24
CA ALA A 39 9.15 2.46 3.04
C ALA A 39 8.17 2.85 4.15
N LEU A 40 6.88 2.93 3.86
CA LEU A 40 5.85 3.23 4.86
C LEU A 40 5.78 2.16 5.94
N VAL A 41 5.86 0.89 5.58
CA VAL A 41 5.87 -0.21 6.56
C VAL A 41 7.15 -0.20 7.39
N PHE A 42 8.30 0.09 6.78
CA PHE A 42 9.56 0.27 7.50
C PHE A 42 9.47 1.41 8.52
N ILE A 43 8.94 2.57 8.11
CA ILE A 43 8.78 3.72 9.00
C ILE A 43 7.79 3.39 10.11
N ALA A 44 6.61 2.85 9.78
CA ALA A 44 5.59 2.53 10.77
C ALA A 44 6.08 1.50 11.80
N GLY A 45 6.72 0.42 11.34
CA GLY A 45 7.29 -0.61 12.20
C GLY A 45 8.48 -0.11 13.01
N GLY A 46 9.36 0.69 12.39
CA GLY A 46 10.48 1.32 13.06
C GLY A 46 10.01 2.26 14.16
N VAL A 47 9.05 3.15 13.88
CA VAL A 47 8.48 4.06 14.89
C VAL A 47 7.85 3.26 16.03
N ALA A 48 7.05 2.23 15.72
CA ALA A 48 6.42 1.41 16.74
C ALA A 48 7.45 0.78 17.69
N VAL A 49 8.50 0.14 17.15
CA VAL A 49 9.54 -0.49 17.97
C VAL A 49 10.41 0.54 18.68
N ALA A 50 10.71 1.68 18.06
CA ALA A 50 11.45 2.77 18.69
C ALA A 50 10.72 3.31 19.92
N LEU A 51 9.40 3.51 19.82
CA LEU A 51 8.57 3.94 20.93
C LEU A 51 8.53 2.90 22.05
N ILE A 52 8.33 1.62 21.71
CA ILE A 52 8.40 0.52 22.68
C ILE A 52 9.75 0.54 23.39
N THR A 53 10.85 0.58 22.63
CA THR A 53 12.20 0.59 23.18
C THR A 53 12.43 1.79 24.09
N ALA A 54 12.01 2.98 23.66
CA ALA A 54 12.10 4.19 24.48
C ALA A 54 11.31 4.04 25.79
N SER A 55 10.07 3.55 25.75
CA SER A 55 9.25 3.35 26.95
C SER A 55 9.83 2.34 27.94
N PHE A 56 10.42 1.25 27.46
CA PHE A 56 11.02 0.22 28.32
C PHE A 56 12.40 0.59 28.84
N VAL A 57 13.19 1.36 28.09
CA VAL A 57 14.59 1.66 28.40
C VAL A 57 14.75 2.96 29.17
N ASN A 58 13.87 3.93 28.99
CA ASN A 58 13.92 5.24 29.67
C ASN A 58 13.99 5.17 31.21
N PRO A 59 13.34 4.20 31.90
CA PRO A 59 13.48 4.07 33.35
C PRO A 59 14.88 3.62 33.82
N TYR A 60 15.68 3.00 32.95
CA TYR A 60 16.94 2.35 33.30
C TYR A 60 18.17 3.06 32.72
N LEU A 61 18.00 3.78 31.61
CA LEU A 61 19.06 4.51 30.93
C LEU A 61 18.72 6.01 30.91
N GLY A 62 19.73 6.85 31.19
CA GLY A 62 19.57 8.30 31.06
C GLY A 62 19.18 8.72 29.64
N GLY A 63 18.63 9.92 29.49
CA GLY A 63 17.97 10.36 28.24
C GLY A 63 18.80 10.20 26.95
N LEU A 64 20.12 10.37 27.02
CA LEU A 64 21.01 10.27 25.86
C LEU A 64 21.19 8.81 25.39
N LEU A 65 21.29 7.85 26.32
CA LEU A 65 21.38 6.42 25.97
C LEU A 65 20.03 5.87 25.50
N THR A 66 18.93 6.38 26.05
CA THR A 66 17.56 6.04 25.60
C THR A 66 17.32 6.47 24.16
N LEU A 67 17.86 7.63 23.74
CA LEU A 67 17.78 8.08 22.35
C LEU A 67 18.54 7.12 21.40
N VAL A 68 19.76 6.74 21.77
CA VAL A 68 20.57 5.80 20.96
C VAL A 68 19.88 4.44 20.87
N ALA A 69 19.34 3.93 21.98
CA ALA A 69 18.58 2.69 22.00
C ALA A 69 17.31 2.77 21.14
N ALA A 70 16.59 3.90 21.17
CA ALA A 70 15.40 4.10 20.35
C ALA A 70 15.73 4.14 18.84
N ILE A 71 16.85 4.76 18.45
CA ILE A 71 17.31 4.78 17.06
C ILE A 71 17.71 3.36 16.59
N ALA A 72 18.40 2.60 17.45
CA ALA A 72 18.72 1.20 17.16
C ALA A 72 17.43 0.36 17.03
N GLY A 73 16.46 0.56 17.94
CA GLY A 73 15.15 -0.05 17.89
C GLY A 73 14.36 0.31 16.63
N PHE A 74 14.46 1.56 16.15
CA PHE A 74 13.86 1.99 14.90
C PHE A 74 14.40 1.21 13.70
N ALA A 75 15.73 1.10 13.59
CA ALA A 75 16.37 0.40 12.49
C ALA A 75 16.03 -1.10 12.49
N LEU A 76 16.14 -1.76 13.65
CA LEU A 76 15.80 -3.17 13.81
C LEU A 76 14.31 -3.42 13.57
N GLY A 77 13.44 -2.60 14.16
CA GLY A 77 12.00 -2.69 14.03
C GLY A 77 11.51 -2.48 12.60
N GLY A 78 12.08 -1.51 11.90
CA GLY A 78 11.77 -1.28 10.49
C GLY A 78 12.16 -2.47 9.62
N LEU A 79 13.34 -3.07 9.87
CA LEU A 79 13.80 -4.24 9.14
C LEU A 79 12.92 -5.46 9.39
N ILE A 80 12.56 -5.71 10.65
CA ILE A 80 11.61 -6.76 11.05
C ILE A 80 10.25 -6.53 10.41
N ALA A 81 9.75 -5.30 10.37
CA ALA A 81 8.46 -4.97 9.76
C ALA A 81 8.40 -5.30 8.27
N ILE A 82 9.50 -5.12 7.52
CA ILE A 82 9.57 -5.54 6.11
C ILE A 82 9.44 -7.07 5.99
N PHE A 83 10.03 -7.84 6.90
CA PHE A 83 9.86 -9.30 6.93
C PHE A 83 8.43 -9.69 7.29
N ILE A 84 7.84 -9.05 8.30
CA ILE A 84 6.45 -9.24 8.70
C ILE A 84 5.51 -8.91 7.55
N LEU A 85 5.79 -7.92 6.72
CA LEU A 85 4.95 -7.58 5.57
C LEU A 85 4.80 -8.74 4.59
N LYS A 86 5.91 -9.43 4.28
CA LYS A 86 5.88 -10.60 3.39
C LYS A 86 5.07 -11.73 3.98
N LEU A 87 5.29 -12.02 5.26
CA LEU A 87 4.52 -13.04 5.99
C LEU A 87 3.04 -12.66 6.08
N GLY A 88 2.73 -11.40 6.36
CA GLY A 88 1.37 -10.88 6.47
C GLY A 88 0.58 -11.04 5.16
N ILE A 89 1.21 -10.79 4.01
CA ILE A 89 0.58 -11.05 2.70
C ILE A 89 0.33 -12.55 2.51
N GLY A 90 1.28 -13.40 2.89
CA GLY A 90 1.10 -14.85 2.90
C GLY A 90 -0.08 -15.29 3.77
N VAL A 91 -0.11 -14.84 5.03
CA VAL A 91 -1.17 -15.16 5.99
C VAL A 91 -2.53 -14.72 5.47
N ALA A 92 -2.63 -13.49 4.95
CA ALA A 92 -3.86 -12.98 4.37
C ALA A 92 -4.36 -13.87 3.22
N LEU A 93 -3.48 -14.27 2.30
CA LEU A 93 -3.84 -15.17 1.21
C LEU A 93 -4.19 -16.58 1.68
N GLY A 94 -3.52 -17.11 2.69
CA GLY A 94 -3.85 -18.41 3.26
C GLY A 94 -5.23 -18.41 3.92
N ILE A 95 -5.55 -17.36 4.67
CA ILE A 95 -6.88 -17.18 5.28
C ILE A 95 -7.95 -17.04 4.19
N LEU A 96 -7.72 -16.22 3.17
CA LEU A 96 -8.64 -16.08 2.04
C LEU A 96 -8.84 -17.43 1.32
N GLY A 97 -7.76 -18.18 1.11
CA GLY A 97 -7.79 -19.51 0.52
C GLY A 97 -8.65 -20.49 1.28
N TYR A 98 -8.47 -20.56 2.60
CA TYR A 98 -9.31 -21.37 3.48
C TYR A 98 -10.79 -20.96 3.39
N ASN A 99 -11.08 -19.66 3.45
CA ASN A 99 -12.45 -19.16 3.40
C ASN A 99 -13.14 -19.44 2.06
N ILE A 100 -12.42 -19.30 0.93
CA ILE A 100 -12.97 -19.63 -0.38
C ILE A 100 -13.28 -21.13 -0.45
N ALA A 101 -12.37 -21.99 0.01
CA ALA A 101 -12.57 -23.43 0.00
C ALA A 101 -13.74 -23.84 0.91
N SER A 102 -13.87 -23.25 2.10
CA SER A 102 -14.98 -23.56 3.01
C SER A 102 -16.32 -23.08 2.46
N TRP A 103 -16.35 -21.91 1.81
CA TRP A 103 -17.57 -21.37 1.19
C TRP A 103 -18.06 -22.22 0.00
N LEU A 104 -17.15 -22.88 -0.71
CA LEU A 104 -17.46 -23.86 -1.76
C LEU A 104 -17.90 -25.23 -1.22
N GLY A 105 -18.08 -25.37 0.09
CA GLY A 105 -18.55 -26.60 0.72
C GLY A 105 -17.49 -27.69 0.89
N SER A 106 -16.19 -27.33 0.82
CA SER A 106 -15.13 -28.32 1.04
C SER A 106 -15.01 -28.73 2.51
N TYR A 107 -14.55 -29.95 2.74
CA TYR A 107 -14.23 -30.45 4.07
C TYR A 107 -13.09 -29.64 4.71
N MET A 108 -13.14 -29.46 6.02
CA MET A 108 -12.17 -28.67 6.80
C MET A 108 -10.71 -28.97 6.43
N VAL A 109 -10.36 -30.25 6.25
CA VAL A 109 -9.00 -30.67 5.90
C VAL A 109 -8.57 -30.13 4.53
N VAL A 110 -9.47 -30.20 3.53
CA VAL A 110 -9.20 -29.68 2.18
C VAL A 110 -9.02 -28.16 2.22
N GLY A 111 -9.85 -27.45 2.97
CA GLY A 111 -9.72 -26.00 3.16
C GLY A 111 -8.38 -25.61 3.77
N ILE A 112 -7.89 -26.34 4.78
CA ILE A 112 -6.59 -26.08 5.41
C ILE A 112 -5.45 -26.29 4.39
N VAL A 113 -5.49 -27.37 3.61
CA VAL A 113 -4.48 -27.65 2.59
C VAL A 113 -4.44 -26.53 1.54
N VAL A 114 -5.59 -26.11 1.04
CA VAL A 114 -5.70 -24.98 0.11
C VAL A 114 -5.15 -23.69 0.72
N GLY A 115 -5.47 -23.42 1.99
CA GLY A 115 -4.94 -22.28 2.73
C GLY A 115 -3.41 -22.31 2.86
N ILE A 116 -2.81 -23.46 3.17
CA ILE A 116 -1.34 -23.61 3.25
C ILE A 116 -0.69 -23.39 1.89
N ILE A 117 -1.27 -23.95 0.81
CA ILE A 117 -0.75 -23.75 -0.54
C ILE A 117 -0.79 -22.26 -0.92
N LEU A 118 -1.92 -21.59 -0.68
CA LEU A 118 -2.06 -20.17 -0.96
C LEU A 118 -1.20 -19.28 -0.06
N PHE A 119 -0.93 -19.70 1.18
CA PHE A 119 0.05 -19.04 2.04
C PHE A 119 1.45 -19.05 1.41
N VAL A 120 1.92 -20.23 0.99
CA VAL A 120 3.24 -20.37 0.36
C VAL A 120 3.32 -19.55 -0.93
N ILE A 121 2.30 -19.64 -1.78
CA ILE A 121 2.20 -18.83 -3.00
C ILE A 121 2.21 -17.34 -2.64
N GLY A 122 1.45 -16.92 -1.63
CA GLY A 122 1.37 -15.53 -1.19
C GLY A 122 2.69 -14.96 -0.69
N VAL A 123 3.48 -15.76 0.05
CA VAL A 123 4.83 -15.37 0.47
C VAL A 123 5.76 -15.23 -0.74
N LEU A 124 5.74 -16.18 -1.68
CA LEU A 124 6.58 -16.16 -2.87
C LEU A 124 6.23 -15.01 -3.83
N LEU A 125 4.94 -14.70 -3.95
CA LEU A 125 4.42 -13.66 -4.83
C LEU A 125 4.22 -12.32 -4.10
N SER A 126 4.66 -12.17 -2.85
CA SER A 126 4.35 -11.01 -2.01
C SER A 126 4.67 -9.67 -2.71
N ASP A 127 5.80 -9.64 -3.41
CA ASP A 127 6.26 -8.50 -4.19
C ASP A 127 5.37 -8.17 -5.40
N LYS A 128 4.80 -9.18 -6.05
CA LYS A 128 3.87 -9.02 -7.19
C LYS A 128 2.50 -8.58 -6.69
N ILE A 129 2.01 -9.19 -5.61
CA ILE A 129 0.75 -8.83 -4.96
C ILE A 129 0.81 -7.37 -4.53
N LEU A 130 1.90 -6.95 -3.90
CA LEU A 130 2.06 -5.59 -3.44
C LEU A 130 2.11 -4.58 -4.61
N ALA A 131 2.74 -4.95 -5.73
CA ALA A 131 2.69 -4.13 -6.95
C ALA A 131 1.25 -3.99 -7.48
N VAL A 132 0.54 -5.11 -7.65
CA VAL A 132 -0.86 -5.13 -8.11
C VAL A 132 -1.74 -4.29 -7.17
N THR A 133 -1.66 -4.51 -5.86
CA THR A 133 -2.48 -3.80 -4.88
C THR A 133 -2.21 -2.30 -4.91
N THR A 134 -0.95 -1.87 -4.96
CA THR A 134 -0.62 -0.43 -4.97
C THR A 134 -1.05 0.26 -6.27
N VAL A 135 -0.94 -0.43 -7.41
CA VAL A 135 -1.46 0.05 -8.69
C VAL A 135 -2.98 0.15 -8.66
N LEU A 136 -3.68 -0.86 -8.14
CA LEU A 136 -5.14 -0.84 -8.01
C LEU A 136 -5.59 0.31 -7.10
N LEU A 137 -4.98 0.45 -5.92
CA LEU A 137 -5.29 1.56 -5.01
C LEU A 137 -4.99 2.92 -5.65
N GLY A 138 -3.84 3.08 -6.33
CA GLY A 138 -3.52 4.30 -7.06
C GLY A 138 -4.53 4.60 -8.17
N SER A 139 -4.97 3.58 -8.91
CA SER A 139 -5.99 3.75 -9.96
C SER A 139 -7.37 4.13 -9.39
N LEU A 140 -7.76 3.59 -8.23
CA LEU A 140 -9.00 3.95 -7.54
C LEU A 140 -8.95 5.40 -7.05
N LEU A 141 -7.83 5.83 -6.47
CA LEU A 141 -7.62 7.22 -6.08
C LEU A 141 -7.68 8.17 -7.28
N LEU A 142 -7.11 7.76 -8.41
CA LEU A 142 -7.19 8.50 -9.66
C LEU A 142 -8.65 8.62 -10.13
N ILE A 143 -9.41 7.52 -10.12
CA ILE A 143 -10.84 7.53 -10.49
C ILE A 143 -11.62 8.51 -9.61
N GLN A 144 -11.41 8.46 -8.30
CA GLN A 144 -12.09 9.35 -7.36
C GLN A 144 -11.72 10.82 -7.60
N SER A 145 -10.44 11.10 -7.88
CA SER A 145 -9.94 12.46 -8.16
C SER A 145 -10.57 13.05 -9.42
N LEU A 146 -10.60 12.28 -10.52
CA LEU A 146 -11.18 12.72 -11.79
C LEU A 146 -12.71 12.83 -11.75
N ASN A 147 -13.39 11.94 -11.02
CA ASN A 147 -14.83 12.02 -10.83
C ASN A 147 -15.21 13.29 -10.04
N THR A 148 -14.39 13.69 -9.06
CA THR A 148 -14.57 14.94 -8.31
C THR A 148 -14.40 16.18 -9.19
N LEU A 149 -13.62 16.09 -10.28
CA LEU A 149 -13.49 17.13 -11.31
C LEU A 149 -14.62 17.11 -12.35
N GLY A 150 -15.62 16.24 -12.19
CA GLY A 150 -16.75 16.12 -13.11
C GLY A 150 -16.43 15.37 -14.41
N VAL A 151 -15.30 14.64 -14.49
CA VAL A 151 -14.93 13.89 -15.69
C VAL A 151 -15.82 12.64 -15.83
N PRO A 152 -16.42 12.39 -17.00
CA PRO A 152 -17.28 11.24 -17.22
C PRO A 152 -16.63 9.91 -16.84
N LEU A 153 -17.39 9.04 -16.16
CA LEU A 153 -16.89 7.77 -15.60
C LEU A 153 -16.18 6.90 -16.65
N LEU A 154 -16.72 6.78 -17.87
CA LEU A 154 -16.14 5.98 -18.95
C LEU A 154 -14.74 6.45 -19.34
N ILE A 155 -14.54 7.77 -19.42
CA ILE A 155 -13.24 8.37 -19.74
C ILE A 155 -12.27 8.11 -18.58
N THR A 156 -12.72 8.37 -17.36
CA THR A 156 -11.95 8.16 -16.14
C THR A 156 -11.50 6.71 -15.96
N LEU A 157 -12.39 5.73 -16.21
CA LEU A 157 -12.06 4.31 -16.16
C LEU A 157 -11.04 3.94 -17.25
N THR A 158 -11.17 4.48 -18.46
CA THR A 158 -10.23 4.21 -19.56
C THR A 158 -8.84 4.71 -19.22
N PHE A 159 -8.72 5.96 -18.73
CA PHE A 159 -7.44 6.51 -18.28
C PHE A 159 -6.85 5.76 -17.10
N ALA A 160 -7.67 5.43 -16.10
CA ALA A 160 -7.23 4.67 -14.93
C ALA A 160 -6.74 3.27 -15.33
N ALA A 161 -7.44 2.59 -16.24
CA ALA A 161 -7.06 1.27 -16.73
C ALA A 161 -5.74 1.32 -17.53
N LEU A 162 -5.57 2.30 -18.41
CA LEU A 162 -4.33 2.50 -19.17
C LEU A 162 -3.14 2.80 -18.25
N LEU A 163 -3.31 3.73 -17.32
CA LEU A 163 -2.28 4.08 -16.34
C LEU A 163 -1.98 2.92 -15.39
N ALA A 164 -2.99 2.16 -14.97
CA ALA A 164 -2.80 0.95 -14.16
C ALA A 164 -2.01 -0.11 -14.93
N ALA A 165 -2.34 -0.36 -16.20
CA ALA A 165 -1.62 -1.32 -17.04
C ALA A 165 -0.15 -0.89 -17.23
N LEU A 166 0.09 0.39 -17.51
CA LEU A 166 1.43 0.97 -17.63
C LEU A 166 2.21 0.88 -16.31
N GLY A 167 1.60 1.30 -15.20
CA GLY A 167 2.20 1.27 -13.87
C GLY A 167 2.53 -0.15 -13.41
N LEU A 168 1.63 -1.10 -13.67
CA LEU A 168 1.88 -2.51 -13.39
C LEU A 168 3.05 -3.04 -14.21
N TYR A 169 3.10 -2.73 -15.51
CA TYR A 169 4.22 -3.10 -16.37
C TYR A 169 5.55 -2.52 -15.85
N THR A 170 5.58 -1.23 -15.47
CA THR A 170 6.80 -0.60 -14.94
C THR A 170 7.23 -1.19 -13.61
N GLN A 171 6.30 -1.39 -12.67
CA GLN A 171 6.61 -1.93 -11.34
C GLN A 171 7.07 -3.39 -11.39
N LEU A 172 6.53 -4.18 -12.32
CA LEU A 172 6.95 -5.58 -12.51
C LEU A 172 8.29 -5.68 -13.24
N ARG A 173 8.59 -4.76 -14.17
CA ARG A 173 9.83 -4.75 -14.96
C ARG A 173 11.06 -4.35 -14.15
N GLU A 174 10.92 -3.59 -13.07
CA GLU A 174 12.01 -3.30 -12.13
C GLU A 174 12.60 -4.56 -11.44
N ARG A 175 12.10 -5.76 -11.75
CA ARG A 175 12.74 -7.05 -11.44
C ARG A 175 13.72 -7.52 -12.52
N LYS A 176 14.72 -6.72 -12.87
CA LYS A 176 15.99 -7.27 -13.36
C LYS A 176 17.13 -6.70 -12.52
N PRO A 177 18.10 -7.56 -12.15
CA PRO A 177 19.23 -7.19 -11.29
C PRO A 177 20.01 -6.01 -11.87
#